data_AF-Q4THA5-F1
#
_entry.id   AF-Q4THA5-F1
#
_cell.length_a   1.000
_cell.length_b   1.000
_cell.length_c   1.000
_cell.angle_alpha   90.00
_cell.angle_beta   90.00
_cell.angle_gamma   90.00
#
_symmetry.space_group_name_H-M   'P 1'
#
loop_
_entity.id
_entity.type
_entity.pdbx_description
1 polymer ?
#
loop_
_entity_poly.entity_id
_entity_poly.type
_entity_poly.pdbx_seq_one_letter_code
_entity_poly.pdbx_strand_id
1 'polypeptide(L)'
;DRRVYKEGRLSYADFVWFLISEEDKKTDTSVEYWFRCMDLDGDGVLSMYELEFFYEEQCQKLEAMAIEPLPFEDCLCQMLDLVKPEVEGKISLRDLKRCKLSHIFFDTFFNIEKYLEHEQKDPFSVIRELEAEGQEVSDWEKYAAEEYDILVAEEAANEDCND
;
A
#
# COMPACT_ATOMS: atom_id res chain seq x y z
N ASP A 1 -33.04 -0.79 -3.11
CA ASP A 1 -32.91 -0.63 -1.65
C ASP A 1 -32.07 0.58 -1.29
N ARG A 2 -32.64 1.51 -0.54
CA ARG A 2 -31.95 2.70 -0.04
C ARG A 2 -31.25 2.30 1.25
N ARG A 3 -29.93 2.06 1.21
CA ARG A 3 -29.12 1.74 2.40
C ARG A 3 -29.30 2.87 3.41
N VAL A 4 -29.84 2.56 4.59
CA VAL A 4 -29.96 3.51 5.70
C VAL A 4 -28.58 3.56 6.35
N TYR A 5 -27.76 4.51 5.91
CA TYR A 5 -26.49 4.81 6.57
C TYR A 5 -26.80 5.43 7.94
N LYS A 6 -26.39 4.76 9.02
CA LYS A 6 -26.32 5.41 10.34
C LYS A 6 -25.06 6.25 10.34
N GLU A 7 -25.19 7.55 10.51
CA GLU A 7 -24.06 8.49 10.55
C GLU A 7 -22.96 7.99 11.50
N GLY A 8 -21.72 7.97 11.01
CA GLY A 8 -20.54 7.58 11.77
C GLY A 8 -20.38 6.08 12.07
N ARG A 9 -21.10 5.17 11.39
CA ARG A 9 -20.92 3.71 11.55
C ARG A 9 -20.82 3.00 10.22
N LEU A 10 -19.87 2.08 10.12
CA LEU A 10 -19.75 1.14 9.00
C LEU A 10 -20.62 -0.10 9.26
N SER A 11 -21.31 -0.59 8.22
CA SER A 11 -21.93 -1.91 8.27
C SER A 11 -20.87 -3.01 8.12
N TYR A 12 -21.21 -4.25 8.42
CA TYR A 12 -20.31 -5.39 8.17
C TYR A 12 -19.89 -5.47 6.70
N ALA A 13 -20.83 -5.20 5.77
CA ALA A 13 -20.51 -5.21 4.34
C ALA A 13 -19.51 -4.10 3.98
N ASP A 14 -19.64 -2.90 4.55
CA ASP A 14 -18.69 -1.81 4.30
C ASP A 14 -17.32 -2.11 4.93
N PHE A 15 -17.30 -2.74 6.12
CA PHE A 15 -16.07 -3.18 6.76
C PHE A 15 -15.33 -4.26 5.95
N VAL A 16 -16.06 -5.19 5.32
CA VAL A 16 -15.44 -6.20 4.43
C VAL A 16 -14.73 -5.52 3.25
N TRP A 17 -15.35 -4.51 2.64
CA TRP A 17 -14.69 -3.73 1.59
C TRP A 17 -13.44 -3.00 2.09
N PHE A 18 -13.54 -2.34 3.24
CA PHE A 18 -12.40 -1.72 3.88
C PHE A 18 -11.25 -2.71 4.12
N LEU A 19 -11.54 -3.87 4.72
CA LEU A 19 -10.52 -4.87 5.05
C LEU A 19 -9.83 -5.40 3.79
N ILE A 20 -10.61 -5.83 2.78
CA ILE A 20 -10.04 -6.36 1.53
C ILE A 20 -9.19 -5.30 0.82
N SER A 21 -9.63 -4.04 0.82
CA SER A 21 -8.87 -2.94 0.23
C SER A 21 -7.61 -2.59 1.04
N GLU A 22 -7.62 -2.70 2.35
CA GLU A 22 -6.44 -2.43 3.19
C GLU A 22 -5.37 -3.53 3.08
N GLU A 23 -5.80 -4.80 3.02
CA GLU A 23 -4.91 -5.96 2.90
C GLU A 23 -4.11 -5.91 1.59
N ASP A 24 -4.77 -5.68 0.45
CA ASP A 24 -4.12 -5.64 -0.85
C ASP A 24 -4.46 -4.36 -1.65
N LYS A 25 -3.54 -3.38 -1.57
CA LYS A 25 -3.58 -2.11 -2.31
C LYS A 25 -3.07 -2.19 -3.75
N LYS A 26 -2.70 -3.37 -4.25
CA LYS A 26 -2.25 -3.57 -5.64
C LYS A 26 -3.42 -3.83 -6.59
N THR A 27 -4.56 -4.34 -6.08
CA THR A 27 -5.74 -4.60 -6.92
C THR A 27 -6.39 -3.32 -7.44
N ASP A 28 -6.85 -3.34 -8.69
CA ASP A 28 -7.59 -2.24 -9.33
C ASP A 28 -8.76 -1.73 -8.46
N THR A 29 -9.46 -2.64 -7.78
CA THR A 29 -10.59 -2.32 -6.92
C THR A 29 -10.15 -1.57 -5.66
N SER A 30 -9.03 -1.99 -5.06
CA SER A 30 -8.47 -1.29 -3.91
C SER A 30 -7.91 0.08 -4.28
N VAL A 31 -7.23 0.18 -5.44
CA VAL A 31 -6.77 1.48 -5.96
C VAL A 31 -7.94 2.45 -6.11
N GLU A 32 -9.08 2.00 -6.65
CA GLU A 32 -10.29 2.82 -6.72
C GLU A 32 -10.86 3.18 -5.35
N TYR A 33 -10.80 2.27 -4.39
CA TYR A 33 -11.30 2.51 -3.03
C TYR A 33 -10.51 3.65 -2.37
N TRP A 34 -9.19 3.54 -2.34
CA TRP A 34 -8.32 4.53 -1.70
C TRP A 34 -8.26 5.85 -2.46
N PHE A 35 -8.30 5.81 -3.80
CA PHE A 35 -8.42 7.03 -4.60
C PHE A 35 -9.68 7.82 -4.24
N ARG A 36 -10.84 7.16 -4.11
CA ARG A 36 -12.09 7.83 -3.68
C ARG A 36 -12.03 8.38 -2.25
N CYS A 37 -11.17 7.83 -1.39
CA CYS A 37 -10.96 8.36 -0.05
C CYS A 37 -10.02 9.58 -0.06
N MET A 38 -9.06 9.62 -0.98
CA MET A 38 -8.08 10.70 -1.08
C MET A 38 -8.56 11.89 -1.92
N ASP A 39 -9.40 11.65 -2.92
CA ASP A 39 -10.07 12.68 -3.74
C ASP A 39 -11.19 13.33 -2.92
N LEU A 40 -10.84 14.39 -2.19
CA LEU A 40 -11.67 15.04 -1.18
C LEU A 40 -12.78 15.88 -1.83
N ASP A 41 -12.50 16.47 -2.99
CA ASP A 41 -13.48 17.28 -3.73
C ASP A 41 -14.23 16.49 -4.83
N GLY A 42 -13.74 15.30 -5.18
CA GLY A 42 -14.38 14.38 -6.11
C GLY A 42 -14.21 14.79 -7.57
N ASP A 43 -13.20 15.58 -7.90
CA ASP A 43 -12.94 16.05 -9.27
C ASP A 43 -12.21 15.02 -10.16
N GLY A 44 -11.76 13.91 -9.56
CA GLY A 44 -11.09 12.81 -10.24
C GLY A 44 -9.59 12.98 -10.41
N VAL A 45 -8.96 13.96 -9.76
CA VAL A 45 -7.50 14.12 -9.69
C VAL A 45 -7.06 14.41 -8.25
N LEU A 46 -5.92 13.82 -7.85
CA LEU A 46 -5.30 14.20 -6.57
C LEU A 46 -4.44 15.43 -6.79
N SER A 47 -4.88 16.53 -6.18
CA SER A 47 -4.19 17.81 -6.14
C SER A 47 -3.09 17.82 -5.07
N MET A 48 -2.14 18.74 -5.20
CA MET A 48 -1.09 18.91 -4.17
C MET A 48 -1.68 19.21 -2.79
N TYR A 49 -2.80 19.93 -2.73
CA TYR A 49 -3.49 20.26 -1.49
C TYR A 49 -3.99 19.01 -0.76
N GLU A 50 -4.61 18.09 -1.48
CA GLU A 50 -5.12 16.84 -0.88
C GLU A 50 -3.98 15.96 -0.40
N LEU A 51 -2.90 15.86 -1.19
CA LEU A 51 -1.72 15.10 -0.80
C LEU A 51 -1.05 15.69 0.45
N GLU A 52 -0.90 17.01 0.52
CA GLU A 52 -0.35 17.71 1.68
C GLU A 52 -1.24 17.49 2.92
N PHE A 53 -2.56 17.54 2.76
CA PHE A 53 -3.52 17.30 3.85
C PHE A 53 -3.33 15.94 4.51
N PHE A 54 -3.18 14.86 3.75
CA PHE A 54 -2.92 13.54 4.32
C PHE A 54 -1.50 13.42 4.89
N TYR A 55 -0.51 13.99 4.18
CA TYR A 55 0.89 13.90 4.59
C TYR A 55 1.18 14.66 5.90
N GLU A 56 0.45 15.74 6.19
CA GLU A 56 0.58 16.48 7.45
C GLU A 56 0.35 15.58 8.67
N GLU A 57 -0.65 14.69 8.63
CA GLU A 57 -0.91 13.73 9.70
C GLU A 57 0.20 12.69 9.81
N GLN A 58 0.77 12.24 8.67
CA GLN A 58 1.90 11.31 8.64
C GLN A 58 3.15 11.92 9.27
N CYS A 59 3.45 13.20 8.99
CA CYS A 59 4.54 13.93 9.63
C CYS A 59 4.39 13.95 11.15
N GLN A 60 3.18 14.27 11.65
CA GLN A 60 2.91 14.27 13.10
C GLN A 60 3.14 12.89 13.74
N LYS A 61 2.73 11.81 13.06
CA LYS A 61 2.94 10.44 13.55
C LYS A 61 4.43 10.04 13.53
N LEU A 62 5.19 10.41 12.50
CA LEU A 62 6.63 10.18 12.40
C LEU A 62 7.39 10.93 13.50
N GLU A 63 7.07 12.21 13.72
CA GLU A 63 7.65 13.03 14.79
C GLU A 63 7.36 12.44 16.18
N ALA A 64 6.15 11.90 16.40
CA ALA A 64 5.81 11.22 17.65
C ALA A 64 6.64 9.96 17.91
N MET A 65 7.17 9.34 16.86
CA MET A 65 8.12 8.22 16.92
C MET A 65 9.59 8.67 16.93
N ALA A 66 9.86 9.99 17.02
CA ALA A 66 11.18 10.61 16.92
C ALA A 66 11.91 10.33 15.59
N ILE A 67 11.13 10.17 14.52
CA ILE A 67 11.62 10.07 13.14
C ILE A 67 11.40 11.42 12.47
N GLU A 68 12.45 11.98 11.86
CA GLU A 68 12.34 13.23 11.11
C GLU A 68 11.64 12.96 9.77
N PRO A 69 10.44 13.54 9.52
CA PRO A 69 9.74 13.33 8.27
C PRO A 69 10.44 14.06 7.13
N LEU A 70 10.36 13.49 5.93
CA LEU A 70 10.84 14.16 4.72
C LEU A 70 9.98 15.40 4.43
N PRO A 71 10.56 16.54 4.00
CA PRO A 71 9.78 17.69 3.55
C PRO A 71 8.78 17.30 2.46
N PHE A 72 7.58 17.91 2.49
CA PHE A 72 6.51 17.56 1.55
C PHE A 72 6.93 17.73 0.08
N GLU A 73 7.69 18.77 -0.25
CA GLU A 73 8.18 19.00 -1.61
C GLU A 73 9.04 17.84 -2.13
N ASP A 74 9.93 17.30 -1.28
CA ASP A 74 10.79 16.17 -1.64
C ASP A 74 9.98 14.87 -1.73
N CYS A 75 9.05 14.63 -0.79
CA CYS A 75 8.13 13.50 -0.84
C CYS A 75 7.28 13.52 -2.11
N LEU A 76 6.72 14.69 -2.45
CA LEU A 76 5.92 14.88 -3.65
C LEU A 76 6.74 14.60 -4.91
N CYS A 77 7.99 15.05 -4.99
CA CYS A 77 8.87 14.73 -6.12
C CYS A 77 9.07 13.21 -6.26
N GLN A 78 9.35 12.51 -5.17
CA GLN A 78 9.49 11.04 -5.18
C GLN A 78 8.21 10.34 -5.63
N MET A 79 7.05 10.80 -5.14
CA MET A 79 5.76 10.22 -5.53
C MET A 79 5.40 10.50 -6.99
N LEU A 80 5.75 11.68 -7.52
CA LEU A 80 5.57 12.01 -8.94
C LEU A 80 6.49 11.17 -9.83
N ASP A 81 7.73 10.92 -9.42
CA ASP A 81 8.66 10.04 -10.12
C ASP A 81 8.22 8.56 -10.08
N LEU A 82 7.57 8.14 -9.00
CA LEU A 82 6.99 6.81 -8.85
C LEU A 82 5.75 6.63 -9.73
N VAL A 83 4.82 7.58 -9.70
CA VAL A 83 3.53 7.48 -10.41
C VAL A 83 3.66 7.83 -11.89
N LYS A 84 4.54 8.77 -12.24
CA LYS A 84 4.73 9.33 -13.60
C LYS A 84 3.39 9.69 -14.25
N PRO A 85 2.69 10.71 -13.72
CA PRO A 85 1.36 11.08 -14.22
C PRO A 85 1.43 11.57 -15.67
N GLU A 86 0.34 11.36 -16.42
CA GLU A 86 0.23 11.83 -17.82
C GLU A 86 0.20 13.36 -17.92
N VAL A 87 -0.34 14.03 -16.89
CA VAL A 87 -0.36 15.49 -16.75
C VAL A 87 0.44 15.87 -15.52
N GLU A 88 1.44 16.73 -15.69
CA GLU A 88 2.31 17.16 -14.62
C GLU A 88 1.53 17.81 -13.46
N GLY A 89 1.84 17.39 -12.23
CA GLY A 89 1.19 17.89 -11.01
C GLY A 89 -0.26 17.44 -10.80
N LYS A 90 -0.79 16.53 -11.62
CA LYS A 90 -2.15 15.98 -11.46
C LYS A 90 -2.12 14.45 -11.52
N ILE A 91 -2.36 13.80 -10.40
CA ILE A 91 -2.38 12.34 -10.33
C ILE A 91 -3.81 11.85 -10.51
N SER A 92 -4.09 11.15 -11.62
CA SER A 92 -5.39 10.52 -11.84
C SER A 92 -5.42 9.07 -11.36
N LEU A 93 -6.62 8.53 -11.17
CA LEU A 93 -6.82 7.10 -10.91
C LEU A 93 -6.15 6.22 -11.98
N ARG A 94 -6.15 6.66 -13.24
CA ARG A 94 -5.53 5.93 -14.35
C ARG A 94 -4.01 5.86 -14.19
N ASP A 95 -3.39 6.92 -13.69
CA ASP A 95 -1.95 6.96 -13.46
C ASP A 95 -1.56 5.96 -12.36
N LEU A 96 -2.30 5.92 -11.24
CA LEU A 96 -2.06 4.97 -10.15
C LEU A 96 -2.24 3.51 -10.58
N LYS A 97 -3.26 3.20 -11.38
CA LYS A 97 -3.44 1.84 -11.93
C LYS A 97 -2.34 1.44 -12.92
N ARG A 98 -1.75 2.42 -13.61
CA ARG A 98 -0.68 2.21 -14.60
C ARG A 98 0.69 2.03 -13.93
N CYS A 99 0.98 2.74 -12.84
CA CYS A 99 2.32 2.73 -12.23
C CYS A 99 2.65 1.43 -11.49
N LYS A 100 1.65 0.60 -11.13
CA LYS A 100 1.79 -0.69 -10.43
C LYS A 100 2.39 -0.62 -9.02
N LEU A 101 2.85 0.56 -8.62
CA LEU A 101 3.37 0.89 -7.29
C LEU A 101 2.38 1.73 -6.47
N SER A 102 1.09 1.67 -6.78
CA SER A 102 0.02 2.41 -6.07
C SER A 102 0.00 2.12 -4.56
N HIS A 103 0.34 0.89 -4.17
CA HIS A 103 0.39 0.49 -2.77
C HIS A 103 1.43 1.29 -1.97
N ILE A 104 2.64 1.49 -2.52
CA ILE A 104 3.68 2.35 -1.91
C ILE A 104 3.17 3.78 -1.81
N PHE A 105 2.59 4.30 -2.91
CA PHE A 105 2.02 5.65 -2.92
C PHE A 105 1.00 5.85 -1.80
N PHE A 106 0.04 4.94 -1.65
CA PHE A 106 -0.98 5.03 -0.60
C PHE A 106 -0.41 4.92 0.80
N ASP A 107 0.50 3.97 1.03
CA ASP A 107 1.09 3.77 2.35
C ASP A 107 1.87 5.02 2.82
N THR A 108 2.59 5.70 1.91
CA THR A 108 3.26 6.98 2.19
C THR A 108 2.33 8.03 2.78
N PHE A 109 1.12 8.17 2.23
CA PHE A 109 0.19 9.24 2.62
C PHE A 109 -0.67 8.91 3.85
N PHE A 110 -0.92 7.64 4.18
CA PHE A 110 -1.84 7.34 5.29
C PHE A 110 -1.60 6.04 6.07
N ASN A 111 -0.63 5.20 5.70
CA ASN A 111 -0.30 3.98 6.46
C ASN A 111 1.17 4.00 6.90
N ILE A 112 1.41 4.57 8.09
CA ILE A 112 2.76 4.70 8.66
C ILE A 112 3.47 3.37 8.89
N GLU A 113 2.75 2.32 9.29
CA GLU A 113 3.37 1.01 9.57
C GLU A 113 3.96 0.42 8.28
N LYS A 114 3.15 0.35 7.22
CA LYS A 114 3.60 -0.15 5.91
C LYS A 114 4.61 0.79 5.24
N TYR A 115 4.47 2.10 5.42
CA TYR A 115 5.46 3.08 4.94
C TYR A 115 6.85 2.80 5.52
N LEU A 116 6.97 2.61 6.83
CA LEU A 116 8.25 2.32 7.48
C LEU A 116 8.85 0.97 7.04
N GLU A 117 8.02 -0.02 6.73
CA GLU A 117 8.47 -1.28 6.15
C GLU A 117 9.07 -1.08 4.75
N HIS A 118 8.45 -0.26 3.91
CA HIS A 118 8.98 0.04 2.56
C HIS A 118 10.28 0.82 2.60
N GLU A 119 10.43 1.78 3.52
CA GLU A 119 11.68 2.55 3.71
C GLU A 119 12.86 1.66 4.14
N GLN A 120 12.59 0.57 4.86
CA GLN A 120 13.62 -0.39 5.27
C GLN A 120 13.97 -1.40 4.17
N LYS A 121 13.10 -1.57 3.17
CA LYS A 121 13.37 -2.48 2.06
C LYS A 121 14.45 -1.92 1.15
N ASP A 122 15.32 -2.82 0.71
CA ASP A 122 16.42 -2.50 -0.20
C ASP A 122 15.88 -1.92 -1.52
N PRO A 123 16.45 -0.82 -2.08
CA PRO A 123 15.96 -0.21 -3.32
C PRO A 123 15.89 -1.15 -4.53
N PHE A 124 16.71 -2.21 -4.58
CA PHE A 124 16.66 -3.24 -5.61
C PHE A 124 15.45 -4.17 -5.47
N SER A 125 14.75 -4.20 -4.33
CA SER A 125 13.47 -4.91 -4.18
C SER A 125 12.38 -4.30 -5.06
N VAL A 126 12.23 -2.98 -5.05
CA VAL A 126 11.24 -2.27 -5.88
C VAL A 126 11.51 -2.46 -7.38
N ILE A 127 12.79 -2.46 -7.79
CA ILE A 127 13.18 -2.75 -9.17
C ILE A 127 12.80 -4.17 -9.57
N ARG A 128 13.07 -5.15 -8.69
CA ARG A 128 12.67 -6.54 -8.94
C ARG A 128 11.16 -6.70 -9.01
N GLU A 129 10.38 -6.01 -8.19
CA GLU A 129 8.90 -6.04 -8.28
C GLU A 129 8.39 -5.54 -9.63
N LEU A 130 9.00 -4.48 -10.16
CA LEU A 130 8.68 -3.97 -11.51
C LEU A 130 9.07 -4.95 -12.62
N GLU A 131 10.13 -5.73 -12.45
CA GLU A 131 10.62 -6.71 -13.42
C GLU A 131 9.90 -8.07 -13.33
N ALA A 132 9.41 -8.44 -12.14
CA ALA A 132 8.84 -9.74 -11.84
C ALA A 132 7.42 -9.96 -12.36
N GLU A 133 6.72 -8.93 -12.86
CA GLU A 133 5.34 -9.02 -13.39
C GLU A 133 5.15 -10.09 -14.50
N GLY A 134 6.23 -10.60 -15.11
CA GLY A 134 6.17 -11.70 -16.08
C GLY A 134 6.27 -13.12 -15.51
N GLN A 135 6.57 -13.28 -14.21
CA GLN A 135 7.05 -14.56 -13.66
C GLN A 135 6.71 -14.79 -12.18
N GLU A 136 5.65 -14.17 -11.66
CA GLU A 136 5.25 -14.31 -10.25
C GLU A 136 4.73 -15.74 -9.95
N VAL A 137 5.50 -16.47 -9.14
CA VAL A 137 5.00 -17.52 -8.26
C VAL A 137 4.02 -16.83 -7.30
N SER A 138 2.77 -17.30 -7.23
CA SER A 138 1.73 -16.65 -6.43
C SER A 138 2.15 -16.53 -4.97
N ASP A 139 1.69 -15.49 -4.25
CA ASP A 139 1.96 -15.37 -2.81
C ASP A 139 1.47 -16.59 -2.01
N TRP A 140 0.45 -17.29 -2.52
CA TRP A 140 0.03 -18.58 -1.97
C TRP A 140 1.09 -19.68 -2.19
N GLU A 141 1.73 -19.71 -3.35
CA GLU A 141 2.79 -20.67 -3.66
C GLU A 141 4.06 -20.36 -2.85
N LYS A 142 4.37 -19.08 -2.59
CA LYS A 142 5.45 -18.67 -1.68
C LYS A 142 5.16 -19.12 -0.25
N TYR A 143 3.97 -18.82 0.27
CA TYR A 143 3.54 -19.23 1.61
C TYR A 143 3.54 -20.75 1.76
N ALA A 144 2.99 -21.48 0.79
CA ALA A 144 2.96 -22.94 0.83
C ALA A 144 4.37 -23.57 0.79
N ALA A 145 5.31 -22.94 0.08
CA ALA A 145 6.70 -23.39 0.06
C ALA A 145 7.40 -23.14 1.41
N GLU A 146 7.23 -21.96 2.01
CA GLU A 146 7.81 -21.66 3.34
C GLU A 146 7.26 -22.60 4.43
N GLU A 147 5.94 -22.81 4.47
CA GLU A 147 5.33 -23.74 5.43
C GLU A 147 5.81 -25.18 5.23
N TYR A 148 5.97 -25.61 3.97
CA TYR A 148 6.53 -26.93 3.66
C TYR A 148 7.97 -27.06 4.18
N ASP A 149 8.82 -26.05 3.95
CA ASP A 149 10.21 -26.05 4.39
C ASP A 149 10.32 -26.09 5.93
N ILE A 150 9.45 -25.35 6.63
CA ILE A 150 9.35 -25.40 8.09
C ILE A 150 8.96 -26.80 8.57
N LEU A 151 7.93 -27.39 7.96
CA LEU A 151 7.45 -28.73 8.34
C LEU A 151 8.52 -29.81 8.13
N VAL A 152 9.23 -29.74 6.99
CA VAL A 152 10.35 -30.66 6.69
C VAL A 152 11.47 -30.52 7.70
N ALA A 153 11.81 -29.29 8.12
CA ALA A 153 12.83 -29.05 9.13
C ALA A 153 12.40 -29.59 10.51
N GLU A 154 11.13 -29.47 10.88
CA GLU A 154 10.59 -30.04 12.13
C GLU A 154 10.58 -31.58 12.12
N GLU A 155 10.22 -32.21 11.00
CA GLU A 155 10.27 -33.67 10.85
C GLU A 155 11.71 -34.20 10.95
N ALA A 156 12.67 -33.55 10.28
CA ALA A 156 14.08 -33.90 10.37
C ALA A 156 14.63 -33.76 11.81
N ALA A 157 14.25 -32.68 12.53
CA ALA A 157 14.65 -32.49 13.92
C ALA A 157 14.02 -33.51 14.89
N ASN A 158 12.81 -33.98 14.60
CA ASN A 158 12.15 -35.02 15.39
C ASN A 158 12.72 -36.42 15.12
N GLU A 159 13.21 -36.71 13.92
CA GLU A 159 13.92 -37.96 13.60
C GLU A 159 15.28 -38.04 14.31
N ASP A 160 16.03 -36.92 14.36
CA ASP A 160 17.32 -36.84 15.08
C ASP A 160 17.20 -37.01 16.62
N CYS A 161 16.00 -36.85 17.18
CA CYS A 161 15.75 -36.99 18.62
C CYS A 161 15.27 -38.41 19.03
N ASN A 162 15.05 -39.30 18.05
CA ASN A 162 14.47 -40.63 18.24
C ASN A 162 15.50 -41.78 18.07
N ASP A 163 16.79 -41.48 17.94
CA ASP A 163 17.96 -42.39 18.05
C ASP A 163 18.71 -42.17 19.37
#